data_AF-A0A9P1MT63-F1
#
_entry.id   AF-A0A9P1MT63-F1
#
_cell.length_a   1.000
_cell.length_b   1.000
_cell.length_c   1.000
_cell.angle_alpha   90.00
_cell.angle_beta   90.00
_cell.angle_gamma   90.00
#
_symmetry.space_group_name_H-M   'P 1'
#
loop_
_entity.id
_entity.type
_entity.pdbx_description
1 polymer ?
#
loop_
_entity_poly.entity_id
_entity_poly.type
_entity_poly.pdbx_seq_one_letter_code
_entity_poly.pdbx_strand_id
1 'polypeptide(L)'
;MPSLLASFSFVVLIGCLAAQRPSGSCDFQELQRCQAAFNDEMKIQRDLSVQDYDKLSRSIQTVWANNGAAGVQTTCNAFKSFKTCFINSDHYYNCVQDPLKLLIDSNGTATGITREQSYGYDKIFNQFDFACGAGFMGFANNDACGSTVFNMRTRDLDNCQNAFIQNVNTTPQNACSFVAIAKQCVSDVFASQCPNAPEMAWWGCQYELSGTQLLFPQCTQIFCTYNEQRR
;
A
#
# COMPACT_ATOMS: atom_id res chain seq x y z
N MET A 1 21.90 -47.46 -55.31
CA MET A 1 22.54 -47.09 -54.04
C MET A 1 23.73 -46.20 -54.38
N PRO A 2 23.62 -44.89 -54.15
CA PRO A 2 24.09 -44.31 -52.90
C PRO A 2 23.07 -43.37 -52.24
N SER A 3 23.35 -43.15 -50.96
CA SER A 3 22.60 -42.57 -49.86
C SER A 3 22.48 -41.04 -49.88
N LEU A 4 21.28 -40.55 -49.57
CA LEU A 4 21.01 -39.17 -49.15
C LEU A 4 21.72 -38.88 -47.82
N LEU A 5 22.45 -37.76 -47.75
CA LEU A 5 22.79 -37.09 -46.50
C LEU A 5 21.97 -35.80 -46.43
N ALA A 6 20.89 -35.83 -45.66
CA ALA A 6 20.14 -34.64 -45.27
C ALA A 6 20.84 -34.01 -44.06
N SER A 7 21.44 -32.84 -44.26
CA SER A 7 22.00 -32.02 -43.18
C SER A 7 20.85 -31.38 -42.40
N PHE A 8 20.57 -31.88 -41.20
CA PHE A 8 19.68 -31.22 -40.24
C PHE A 8 20.47 -30.11 -39.51
N SER A 9 20.25 -28.85 -39.89
CA SER A 9 20.70 -27.70 -39.11
C SER A 9 19.79 -27.54 -37.89
N PHE A 10 20.32 -27.85 -36.71
CA PHE A 10 19.67 -27.57 -35.43
C PHE A 10 19.89 -26.09 -35.09
N VAL A 11 18.88 -25.25 -35.37
CA VAL A 11 18.88 -23.85 -34.90
C VAL A 11 18.57 -23.89 -33.40
N VAL A 12 19.61 -23.74 -32.59
CA VAL A 12 19.47 -23.49 -31.15
C VAL A 12 18.87 -22.08 -31.01
N LEU A 13 17.57 -22.00 -30.81
CA LEU A 13 16.90 -20.82 -30.28
C LEU A 13 17.44 -20.61 -28.86
N ILE A 14 18.50 -19.81 -28.75
CA ILE A 14 18.89 -19.19 -27.48
C ILE A 14 17.73 -18.27 -27.12
N GLY A 15 16.79 -18.80 -26.32
CA GLY A 15 15.79 -17.97 -25.68
C GLY A 15 16.53 -16.89 -24.92
N CYS A 16 16.20 -15.63 -25.20
CA CYS A 16 16.50 -14.54 -24.30
C CYS A 16 15.86 -14.90 -22.96
N LEU A 17 16.63 -15.51 -22.06
CA LEU A 17 16.46 -15.26 -20.65
C LEU A 17 16.65 -13.76 -20.52
N ALA A 18 15.55 -13.02 -20.54
CA ALA A 18 15.53 -11.71 -19.92
C ALA A 18 16.07 -11.97 -18.52
N ALA A 19 17.34 -11.61 -18.29
CA ALA A 19 17.91 -11.60 -16.98
C ALA A 19 16.91 -10.81 -16.12
N GLN A 20 16.27 -11.48 -15.17
CA GLN A 20 15.58 -10.78 -14.10
C GLN A 20 16.63 -9.84 -13.53
N ARG A 21 16.43 -8.53 -13.72
CA ARG A 21 17.33 -7.53 -13.15
C ARG A 21 17.50 -7.92 -11.68
N PRO A 22 18.73 -8.03 -11.15
CA PRO A 22 18.89 -8.06 -9.71
C PRO A 22 18.39 -6.70 -9.23
N SER A 23 17.10 -6.61 -8.89
CA SER A 23 16.57 -5.46 -8.19
C SER A 23 17.33 -5.41 -6.88
N GLY A 24 18.00 -4.28 -6.62
CA GLY A 24 18.75 -4.08 -5.38
C GLY A 24 17.87 -4.31 -4.15
N SER A 25 18.50 -4.52 -2.99
CA SER A 25 17.79 -4.37 -1.72
C SER A 25 17.36 -2.90 -1.54
N CYS A 26 16.48 -2.63 -0.57
CA CYS A 26 16.26 -1.26 -0.13
C CYS A 26 17.57 -0.64 0.39
N ASP A 27 17.84 0.62 0.04
CA ASP A 27 18.84 1.45 0.71
C ASP A 27 18.17 2.12 1.92
N PHE A 28 18.45 1.62 3.12
CA PHE A 28 17.85 2.13 4.35
C PHE A 28 18.29 3.54 4.71
N GLN A 29 19.48 3.97 4.30
CA GLN A 29 19.94 5.33 4.55
C GLN A 29 19.16 6.31 3.69
N GLU A 30 18.94 5.98 2.43
CA GLU A 30 18.09 6.75 1.53
C GLU A 30 16.63 6.77 2.01
N LEU A 31 16.08 5.59 2.35
CA LEU A 31 14.73 5.48 2.90
C LEU A 31 14.53 6.34 4.15
N GLN A 32 15.45 6.27 5.12
CA GLN A 32 15.36 7.05 6.34
C GLN A 32 15.42 8.56 6.08
N ARG A 33 16.29 9.00 5.16
CA ARG A 33 16.37 10.41 4.75
C ARG A 33 15.06 10.87 4.12
N CYS A 34 14.53 10.10 3.18
CA CYS A 34 13.31 10.46 2.47
C CYS A 34 12.08 10.41 3.38
N GLN A 35 12.00 9.42 4.27
CA GLN A 35 10.94 9.33 5.28
C GLN A 35 10.97 10.52 6.23
N ALA A 36 12.16 10.92 6.71
CA ALA A 36 12.28 12.10 7.57
C ALA A 36 11.79 13.38 6.86
N ALA A 37 12.13 13.56 5.58
CA ALA A 37 11.64 14.70 4.79
C ALA A 37 10.11 14.67 4.61
N PHE A 38 9.54 13.49 4.34
CA PHE A 38 8.08 13.30 4.29
C PHE A 38 7.43 13.67 5.63
N ASN A 39 7.99 13.18 6.74
CA ASN A 39 7.46 13.44 8.08
C ASN A 39 7.51 14.94 8.44
N ASP A 40 8.59 15.62 8.06
CA ASP A 40 8.72 17.08 8.25
C ASP A 40 7.64 17.85 7.46
N GLU A 41 7.43 17.49 6.19
CA GLU A 41 6.43 18.14 5.32
C GLU A 41 5.01 17.91 5.85
N MET A 42 4.77 16.71 6.39
CA MET A 42 3.52 16.32 7.06
C MET A 42 3.36 16.91 8.46
N LYS A 43 4.40 17.52 9.03
CA LYS A 43 4.45 18.01 10.42
C LYS A 43 4.10 16.93 11.46
N ILE A 44 4.55 15.71 11.21
CA ILE A 44 4.42 14.57 12.14
C ILE A 44 5.77 14.26 12.78
N GLN A 45 5.79 13.30 13.70
CA GLN A 45 7.02 12.93 14.41
C GLN A 45 8.08 12.42 13.41
N ARG A 46 9.27 13.05 13.44
CA ARG A 46 10.30 12.92 12.39
C ARG A 46 10.86 11.51 12.23
N ASP A 47 11.00 10.77 13.32
CA ASP A 47 11.63 9.45 13.41
C ASP A 47 10.68 8.28 13.12
N LEU A 48 9.40 8.55 12.83
CA LEU A 48 8.46 7.50 12.40
C LEU A 48 8.95 6.83 11.11
N SER A 49 9.05 5.51 11.15
CA SER A 49 9.70 4.70 10.11
C SER A 49 8.91 3.40 9.84
N VAL A 50 9.50 2.49 9.06
CA VAL A 50 8.95 1.15 8.80
C VAL A 50 8.63 0.40 10.10
N GLN A 51 9.45 0.55 11.13
CA GLN A 51 9.26 -0.16 12.40
C GLN A 51 8.04 0.35 13.19
N ASP A 52 7.66 1.60 12.96
CA ASP A 52 6.54 2.31 13.60
C ASP A 52 5.41 2.60 12.59
N TYR A 53 5.19 1.72 11.61
CA TYR A 53 4.24 1.95 10.53
C TYR A 53 2.82 2.25 11.05
N ASP A 54 2.40 1.66 12.17
CA ASP A 54 1.10 1.88 12.77
C ASP A 54 0.97 3.32 13.30
N LYS A 55 2.00 3.82 14.00
CA LYS A 55 2.08 5.21 14.46
C LYS A 55 2.21 6.18 13.29
N LEU A 56 2.96 5.83 12.25
CA LEU A 56 3.07 6.60 11.01
C LEU A 56 1.70 6.77 10.35
N SER A 57 0.98 5.66 10.14
CA SER A 57 -0.37 5.65 9.57
C SER A 57 -1.34 6.50 10.39
N ARG A 58 -1.38 6.30 11.73
CA ARG A 58 -2.23 7.09 12.63
C ARG A 58 -1.89 8.58 12.62
N SER A 59 -0.61 8.94 12.51
CA SER A 59 -0.19 10.34 12.48
C SER A 59 -0.66 11.02 11.19
N ILE A 60 -0.58 10.34 10.05
CA ILE A 60 -1.10 10.83 8.77
C ILE A 60 -2.63 10.95 8.83
N GLN A 61 -3.32 9.93 9.33
CA GLN A 61 -4.78 9.98 9.50
C GLN A 61 -5.22 11.10 10.43
N THR A 62 -4.43 11.41 11.48
CA THR A 62 -4.66 12.57 12.35
C THR A 62 -4.55 13.90 11.59
N VAL A 63 -3.62 14.01 10.64
CA VAL A 63 -3.54 15.19 9.74
C VAL A 63 -4.84 15.33 8.94
N TRP A 64 -5.41 14.23 8.43
CA TRP A 64 -6.68 14.25 7.68
C TRP A 64 -7.87 14.57 8.60
N ALA A 65 -7.87 14.00 9.79
CA ALA A 65 -8.91 14.20 10.78
C ALA A 65 -9.01 15.67 11.23
N ASN A 66 -7.87 16.35 11.33
CA ASN A 66 -7.80 17.75 11.77
C ASN A 66 -7.98 18.77 10.64
N ASN A 67 -7.63 18.42 9.40
CA ASN A 67 -7.52 19.38 8.31
C ASN A 67 -8.41 19.07 7.09
N GLY A 68 -9.29 18.07 7.15
CA GLY A 68 -10.21 17.82 6.04
C GLY A 68 -9.48 17.48 4.74
N ALA A 69 -10.04 17.97 3.64
CA ALA A 69 -9.44 17.82 2.31
C ALA A 69 -8.04 18.44 2.22
N ALA A 70 -7.78 19.52 2.96
CA ALA A 70 -6.46 20.14 3.00
C ALA A 70 -5.41 19.21 3.62
N GLY A 71 -5.79 18.40 4.61
CA GLY A 71 -4.89 17.38 5.18
C GLY A 71 -4.51 16.30 4.18
N VAL A 72 -5.48 15.82 3.38
CA VAL A 72 -5.21 14.89 2.28
C VAL A 72 -4.32 15.56 1.23
N GLN A 73 -4.60 16.81 0.86
CA GLN A 73 -3.78 17.56 -0.09
C GLN A 73 -2.32 17.71 0.37
N THR A 74 -2.10 18.05 1.65
CA THR A 74 -0.75 18.08 2.25
C THR A 74 -0.06 16.72 2.12
N THR A 75 -0.79 15.64 2.36
CA THR A 75 -0.26 14.27 2.21
C THR A 75 0.12 13.96 0.78
N CYS A 76 -0.67 14.41 -0.19
CA CYS A 76 -0.39 14.18 -1.60
C CYS A 76 0.82 14.98 -2.11
N ASN A 77 1.00 16.20 -1.61
CA ASN A 77 2.21 16.98 -1.88
C ASN A 77 3.44 16.31 -1.27
N ALA A 78 3.36 15.93 0.01
CA ALA A 78 4.45 15.22 0.69
C ALA A 78 4.78 13.89 0.03
N PHE A 79 3.76 13.13 -0.39
CA PHE A 79 3.94 11.86 -1.09
C PHE A 79 4.61 12.05 -2.46
N LYS A 80 4.25 13.10 -3.20
CA LYS A 80 4.94 13.45 -4.44
C LYS A 80 6.41 13.78 -4.18
N SER A 81 6.71 14.62 -3.20
CA SER A 81 8.08 14.94 -2.78
C SER A 81 8.86 13.69 -2.38
N PHE A 82 8.22 12.80 -1.62
CA PHE A 82 8.79 11.53 -1.18
C PHE A 82 9.18 10.62 -2.34
N LYS A 83 8.30 10.41 -3.33
CA LYS A 83 8.61 9.62 -4.53
C LYS A 83 9.82 10.17 -5.30
N THR A 84 9.96 11.51 -5.34
CA THR A 84 11.09 12.18 -6.03
C THR A 84 12.35 12.32 -5.19
N CYS A 85 12.31 11.97 -3.90
CA CYS A 85 13.47 12.03 -3.01
C CYS A 85 14.47 10.90 -3.28
N PHE A 86 13.99 9.78 -3.83
CA PHE A 86 14.82 8.66 -4.24
C PHE A 86 15.61 9.00 -5.51
N ILE A 87 16.81 8.43 -5.64
CA ILE A 87 17.67 8.62 -6.82
C ILE A 87 16.95 8.29 -8.12
N ASN A 88 16.13 7.24 -8.12
CA ASN A 88 15.33 6.81 -9.26
C ASN A 88 14.13 5.95 -8.82
N SER A 89 13.29 5.56 -9.79
CA SER A 89 12.11 4.73 -9.55
C SER A 89 12.42 3.34 -9.00
N ASP A 90 13.56 2.74 -9.35
CA ASP A 90 13.93 1.40 -8.87
C ASP A 90 14.27 1.45 -7.37
N HIS A 91 14.92 2.52 -6.91
CA HIS A 91 15.20 2.74 -5.49
C HIS A 91 13.91 2.95 -4.67
N TYR A 92 12.99 3.76 -5.19
CA TYR A 92 11.67 3.91 -4.58
C TYR A 92 10.93 2.56 -4.51
N TYR A 93 10.89 1.83 -5.63
CA TYR A 93 10.22 0.54 -5.72
C TYR A 93 10.78 -0.46 -4.69
N ASN A 94 12.10 -0.58 -4.60
CA ASN A 94 12.77 -1.50 -3.67
C ASN A 94 12.52 -1.17 -2.19
N CYS A 95 12.11 0.05 -1.85
CA CYS A 95 11.90 0.45 -0.46
C CYS A 95 10.42 0.63 -0.07
N VAL A 96 9.54 0.89 -1.03
CA VAL A 96 8.17 1.39 -0.77
C VAL A 96 7.08 0.61 -1.51
N GLN A 97 7.45 -0.24 -2.49
CA GLN A 97 6.49 -1.05 -3.26
C GLN A 97 6.82 -2.55 -3.32
N ASP A 98 7.96 -2.96 -2.76
CA ASP A 98 8.34 -4.37 -2.63
C ASP A 98 8.63 -4.68 -1.14
N PRO A 99 7.62 -5.13 -0.37
CA PRO A 99 7.76 -5.34 1.06
C PRO A 99 8.77 -6.46 1.40
N LEU A 100 9.19 -7.28 0.42
CA LEU A 100 10.20 -8.32 0.64
C LEU A 100 11.61 -7.73 0.68
N LYS A 101 11.85 -6.63 -0.04
CA LYS A 101 13.15 -5.93 -0.09
C LYS A 101 13.49 -5.15 1.19
N LEU A 102 12.50 -5.00 2.08
CA LEU A 102 12.69 -4.47 3.43
C LEU A 102 13.13 -5.55 4.44
N LEU A 103 12.93 -6.84 4.13
CA LEU A 103 13.21 -7.94 5.07
C LEU A 103 14.66 -8.40 5.04
N ILE A 104 15.32 -8.25 3.89
CA ILE A 104 16.66 -8.77 3.62
C ILE A 104 17.49 -7.67 2.94
N ASP A 105 18.70 -7.43 3.45
CA ASP A 105 19.63 -6.46 2.89
C ASP A 105 20.37 -6.99 1.64
N SER A 106 21.24 -6.15 1.06
CA SER A 106 22.02 -6.49 -0.14
C SER A 106 22.99 -7.66 0.07
N ASN A 107 23.33 -7.99 1.31
CA ASN A 107 24.22 -9.08 1.67
C ASN A 107 23.46 -10.38 2.01
N GLY A 108 22.13 -10.39 1.86
CA GLY A 108 21.31 -11.55 2.21
C GLY A 108 21.07 -11.67 3.72
N THR A 109 21.33 -10.62 4.50
CA THR A 109 21.15 -10.62 5.96
C THR A 109 19.79 -10.07 6.32
N ALA A 110 19.14 -10.70 7.31
CA ALA A 110 17.88 -10.20 7.85
C ALA A 110 18.06 -8.81 8.48
N THR A 111 17.20 -7.87 8.12
CA THR A 111 17.26 -6.47 8.58
C THR A 111 16.69 -6.27 9.99
N GLY A 112 16.01 -7.29 10.52
CA GLY A 112 15.23 -7.20 11.76
C GLY A 112 13.83 -6.61 11.57
N ILE A 113 13.47 -6.17 10.36
CA ILE A 113 12.09 -5.76 10.02
C ILE A 113 11.23 -7.02 9.90
N THR A 114 10.08 -7.00 10.58
CA THR A 114 9.11 -8.09 10.50
C THR A 114 8.26 -7.99 9.23
N ARG A 115 7.65 -9.10 8.82
CA ARG A 115 6.70 -9.12 7.70
C ARG A 115 5.53 -8.16 7.92
N GLU A 116 5.02 -8.08 9.14
CA GLU A 116 3.95 -7.17 9.51
C GLU A 116 4.36 -5.72 9.30
N GLN A 117 5.55 -5.34 9.76
CA GLN A 117 6.10 -4.00 9.56
C GLN A 117 6.31 -3.66 8.09
N SER A 118 6.89 -4.57 7.29
CA SER A 118 7.13 -4.29 5.87
C SER A 118 5.84 -4.17 5.07
N TYR A 119 4.89 -5.09 5.27
CA TYR A 119 3.58 -5.06 4.60
C TYR A 119 2.75 -3.86 5.06
N GLY A 120 2.77 -3.54 6.37
CA GLY A 120 2.05 -2.42 6.94
C GLY A 120 2.57 -1.08 6.44
N TYR A 121 3.89 -0.95 6.29
CA TYR A 121 4.53 0.24 5.73
C TYR A 121 4.20 0.42 4.24
N ASP A 122 4.39 -0.63 3.43
CA ASP A 122 4.07 -0.65 2.00
C ASP A 122 2.59 -0.31 1.74
N LYS A 123 1.69 -0.87 2.55
CA LYS A 123 0.26 -0.56 2.53
C LYS A 123 0.00 0.95 2.58
N ILE A 124 0.62 1.70 3.49
CA ILE A 124 0.35 3.14 3.67
C ILE A 124 0.51 3.91 2.35
N PHE A 125 1.62 3.67 1.64
CA PHE A 125 1.91 4.39 0.41
C PHE A 125 1.06 3.92 -0.77
N ASN A 126 0.74 2.62 -0.81
CA ASN A 126 -0.21 2.08 -1.78
C ASN A 126 -1.60 2.71 -1.62
N GLN A 127 -2.02 3.00 -0.39
CA GLN A 127 -3.29 3.70 -0.14
C GLN A 127 -3.26 5.16 -0.65
N PHE A 128 -2.10 5.81 -0.68
CA PHE A 128 -1.96 7.17 -1.21
C PHE A 128 -2.13 7.24 -2.71
N ASP A 129 -1.78 6.19 -3.47
CA ASP A 129 -2.04 6.18 -4.92
C ASP A 129 -3.54 6.34 -5.22
N PHE A 130 -4.42 5.80 -4.37
CA PHE A 130 -5.86 6.07 -4.44
C PHE A 130 -6.23 7.43 -3.85
N ALA A 131 -5.87 7.71 -2.58
CA ALA A 131 -6.32 8.90 -1.86
C ALA A 131 -5.88 10.21 -2.56
N CYS A 132 -4.72 10.20 -3.22
CA CYS A 132 -4.18 11.32 -3.97
C CYS A 132 -4.53 11.32 -5.47
N GLY A 133 -5.09 10.22 -5.96
CA GLY A 133 -5.58 10.07 -7.31
C GLY A 133 -7.10 10.13 -7.37
N ALA A 134 -7.72 9.04 -7.81
CA ALA A 134 -9.16 8.94 -8.01
C ALA A 134 -9.99 9.18 -6.73
N GLY A 135 -9.42 8.94 -5.55
CA GLY A 135 -10.08 9.12 -4.27
C GLY A 135 -10.12 10.56 -3.76
N PHE A 136 -9.27 11.46 -4.28
CA PHE A 136 -9.12 12.80 -3.70
C PHE A 136 -10.44 13.59 -3.71
N MET A 137 -11.07 13.69 -4.88
CA MET A 137 -12.33 14.43 -5.03
C MET A 137 -13.48 13.81 -4.22
N GLY A 138 -13.51 12.48 -4.11
CA GLY A 138 -14.51 11.77 -3.31
C GLY A 138 -14.42 12.15 -1.83
N PHE A 139 -13.20 12.21 -1.29
CA PHE A 139 -12.95 12.68 0.07
C PHE A 139 -13.24 14.17 0.20
N ALA A 140 -12.71 15.00 -0.69
CA ALA A 140 -12.82 16.46 -0.62
C ALA A 140 -14.27 16.95 -0.62
N ASN A 141 -15.15 16.29 -1.38
CA ASN A 141 -16.57 16.63 -1.42
C ASN A 141 -17.33 16.26 -0.13
N ASN A 142 -16.75 15.42 0.73
CA ASN A 142 -17.37 14.86 1.93
C ASN A 142 -16.44 14.95 3.15
N ASP A 143 -15.51 15.90 3.14
CA ASP A 143 -14.35 15.90 4.02
C ASP A 143 -14.74 16.03 5.50
N ALA A 144 -15.75 16.83 5.82
CA ALA A 144 -16.28 16.97 7.17
C ALA A 144 -16.68 15.60 7.76
N CYS A 145 -17.31 14.74 6.96
CA CYS A 145 -17.67 13.40 7.42
C CYS A 145 -16.47 12.45 7.39
N GLY A 146 -15.70 12.44 6.31
CA GLY A 146 -14.53 11.57 6.17
C GLY A 146 -13.48 11.80 7.27
N SER A 147 -13.20 13.05 7.62
CA SER A 147 -12.32 13.41 8.73
C SER A 147 -12.86 12.97 10.08
N THR A 148 -14.18 12.97 10.26
CA THR A 148 -14.81 12.48 11.49
C THR A 148 -14.59 10.97 11.68
N VAL A 149 -14.51 10.19 10.61
CA VAL A 149 -14.14 8.76 10.69
C VAL A 149 -12.77 8.60 11.35
N PHE A 150 -11.79 9.37 10.91
CA PHE A 150 -10.42 9.30 11.44
C PHE A 150 -10.28 9.85 12.87
N ASN A 151 -11.21 10.69 13.33
CA ASN A 151 -11.26 11.18 14.72
C ASN A 151 -12.02 10.24 15.67
N MET A 152 -13.16 9.71 15.23
CA MET A 152 -14.11 9.02 16.11
C MET A 152 -14.07 7.49 15.99
N ARG A 153 -13.62 6.98 14.84
CA ARG A 153 -13.69 5.56 14.49
C ARG A 153 -12.32 4.92 14.28
N THR A 154 -11.25 5.57 14.74
CA THR A 154 -9.87 5.07 14.65
C THR A 154 -9.72 3.67 15.24
N ARG A 155 -10.38 3.39 16.37
CA ARG A 155 -10.38 2.05 16.98
C ARG A 155 -10.99 0.99 16.07
N ASP A 156 -12.05 1.33 15.34
CA ASP A 156 -12.70 0.37 14.46
C ASP A 156 -11.85 0.12 13.20
N LEU A 157 -11.20 1.15 12.67
CA LEU A 157 -10.22 1.01 11.60
C LEU A 157 -9.03 0.14 12.05
N ASP A 158 -8.49 0.38 13.24
CA ASP A 158 -7.44 -0.43 13.84
C ASP A 158 -7.89 -1.89 14.02
N ASN A 159 -9.15 -2.13 14.42
CA ASN A 159 -9.69 -3.48 14.51
C ASN A 159 -9.78 -4.18 13.15
N CYS A 160 -10.20 -3.48 12.09
CA CYS A 160 -10.18 -4.01 10.73
C CYS A 160 -8.76 -4.41 10.32
N GLN A 161 -7.78 -3.53 10.57
CA GLN A 161 -6.39 -3.79 10.23
C GLN A 161 -5.80 -4.97 11.02
N ASN A 162 -6.03 -5.01 12.33
CA ASN A 162 -5.54 -6.08 13.20
C ASN A 162 -6.14 -7.43 12.79
N ALA A 163 -7.44 -7.48 12.51
CA ALA A 163 -8.09 -8.70 12.03
C ALA A 163 -7.48 -9.18 10.71
N PHE A 164 -7.21 -8.27 9.77
CA PHE A 164 -6.55 -8.60 8.52
C PHE A 164 -5.15 -9.18 8.73
N ILE A 165 -4.29 -8.48 9.50
CA ILE A 165 -2.92 -8.92 9.80
C ILE A 165 -2.91 -10.31 10.42
N GLN A 166 -3.72 -10.52 11.47
CA GLN A 166 -3.78 -11.79 12.18
C GLN A 166 -4.19 -12.95 11.26
N ASN A 167 -5.19 -12.72 10.41
CA ASN A 167 -5.70 -13.71 9.48
C ASN A 167 -4.69 -14.06 8.38
N VAL A 168 -4.04 -13.06 7.76
CA VAL A 168 -3.02 -13.27 6.73
C VAL A 168 -1.78 -13.97 7.28
N ASN A 169 -1.40 -13.69 8.53
CA ASN A 169 -0.26 -14.34 9.17
C ASN A 169 -0.56 -15.79 9.55
N THR A 170 -1.78 -16.08 9.97
CA THR A 170 -2.18 -17.44 10.40
C THR A 170 -2.49 -18.36 9.22
N THR A 171 -3.17 -17.83 8.19
CA THR A 171 -3.72 -18.64 7.08
C THR A 171 -3.46 -17.97 5.72
N PRO A 172 -2.19 -17.78 5.32
CA PRO A 172 -1.82 -16.96 4.14
C PRO A 172 -2.43 -17.46 2.82
N GLN A 173 -2.79 -18.73 2.71
CA GLN A 173 -3.49 -19.30 1.55
C GLN A 173 -4.87 -18.68 1.28
N ASN A 174 -5.48 -18.09 2.30
CA ASN A 174 -6.79 -17.43 2.22
C ASN A 174 -6.69 -15.90 2.08
N ALA A 175 -5.51 -15.37 1.73
CA ALA A 175 -5.25 -13.93 1.68
C ALA A 175 -6.32 -13.15 0.91
N CYS A 176 -6.79 -13.64 -0.24
CA CYS A 176 -7.81 -12.93 -1.03
C CYS A 176 -9.16 -12.82 -0.31
N SER A 177 -9.56 -13.83 0.47
CA SER A 177 -10.75 -13.73 1.31
C SER A 177 -10.56 -12.67 2.40
N PHE A 178 -9.36 -12.59 2.98
CA PHE A 178 -9.06 -11.58 4.00
C PHE A 178 -8.97 -10.17 3.44
N VAL A 179 -8.48 -9.98 2.20
CA VAL A 179 -8.56 -8.69 1.49
C VAL A 179 -10.02 -8.28 1.30
N ALA A 180 -10.89 -9.20 0.88
CA ALA A 180 -12.32 -8.93 0.71
C ALA A 180 -13.02 -8.58 2.05
N ILE A 181 -12.64 -9.23 3.15
CA ILE A 181 -13.16 -8.92 4.49
C ILE A 181 -12.64 -7.57 4.98
N ALA A 182 -11.34 -7.29 4.80
CA ALA A 182 -10.72 -6.05 5.24
C ALA A 182 -11.36 -4.83 4.57
N LYS A 183 -11.50 -4.86 3.23
CA LYS A 183 -12.16 -3.75 2.51
C LYS A 183 -13.59 -3.52 2.98
N GLN A 184 -14.33 -4.61 3.28
CA GLN A 184 -15.71 -4.51 3.73
C GLN A 184 -15.77 -3.90 5.13
N CYS A 185 -14.89 -4.34 6.03
CA CYS A 185 -14.80 -3.80 7.39
C CYS A 185 -14.56 -2.28 7.37
N VAL A 186 -13.60 -1.80 6.57
CA VAL A 186 -13.34 -0.35 6.43
C VAL A 186 -14.53 0.36 5.77
N SER A 187 -15.11 -0.21 4.71
CA SER A 187 -16.33 0.30 4.06
C SER A 187 -17.45 0.53 5.07
N ASP A 188 -17.71 -0.45 5.95
CA ASP A 188 -18.79 -0.40 6.95
C ASP A 188 -18.52 0.67 8.03
N VAL A 189 -17.26 0.87 8.41
CA VAL A 189 -16.87 1.94 9.34
C VAL A 189 -17.20 3.31 8.74
N PHE A 190 -16.83 3.53 7.48
CA PHE A 190 -17.17 4.78 6.77
C PHE A 190 -18.69 4.90 6.56
N ALA A 191 -19.38 3.84 6.13
CA ALA A 191 -20.82 3.85 5.90
C ALA A 191 -21.62 4.18 7.17
N SER A 192 -21.19 3.63 8.32
CA SER A 192 -21.85 3.87 9.61
C SER A 192 -21.62 5.28 10.14
N GLN A 193 -20.43 5.85 9.93
CA GLN A 193 -20.13 7.21 10.34
C GLN A 193 -20.71 8.27 9.39
N CYS A 194 -20.82 7.94 8.10
CA CYS A 194 -21.27 8.82 7.03
C CYS A 194 -22.56 8.35 6.36
N PRO A 195 -23.68 8.21 7.11
CA PRO A 195 -24.92 7.66 6.57
C PRO A 195 -25.55 8.51 5.46
N ASN A 196 -25.23 9.81 5.40
CA ASN A 196 -25.73 10.75 4.39
C ASN A 196 -24.75 10.98 3.23
N ALA A 197 -23.61 10.28 3.21
CA ALA A 197 -22.59 10.37 2.17
C ALA A 197 -22.15 8.95 1.75
N PRO A 198 -23.00 8.22 0.99
CA PRO A 198 -22.72 6.83 0.58
C PRO A 198 -21.42 6.67 -0.21
N GLU A 199 -20.97 7.73 -0.90
CA GLU A 199 -19.64 7.84 -1.53
C GLU A 199 -18.51 7.49 -0.55
N MET A 200 -18.66 7.80 0.73
CA MET A 200 -17.63 7.57 1.74
C MET A 200 -17.45 6.09 2.08
N ALA A 201 -18.51 5.29 1.98
CA ALA A 201 -18.40 3.82 2.10
C ALA A 201 -17.54 3.26 0.97
N TRP A 202 -17.85 3.66 -0.27
CA TRP A 202 -17.05 3.31 -1.44
C TRP A 202 -15.60 3.80 -1.31
N TRP A 203 -15.40 5.03 -0.82
CA TRP A 203 -14.09 5.61 -0.60
C TRP A 203 -13.28 4.77 0.41
N GLY A 204 -13.87 4.42 1.55
CA GLY A 204 -13.23 3.56 2.57
C GLY A 204 -12.88 2.18 2.02
N CYS A 205 -13.79 1.59 1.24
CA CYS A 205 -13.54 0.32 0.56
C CYS A 205 -12.32 0.40 -0.38
N GLN A 206 -12.28 1.40 -1.27
CA GLN A 206 -11.19 1.56 -2.23
C GLN A 206 -9.87 1.90 -1.56
N TYR A 207 -9.91 2.77 -0.55
CA TYR A 207 -8.75 3.10 0.27
C TYR A 207 -8.13 1.84 0.88
N GLU A 208 -8.93 0.94 1.44
CA GLU A 208 -8.43 -0.32 1.98
C GLU A 208 -7.96 -1.30 0.90
N LEU A 209 -8.71 -1.41 -0.19
CA LEU A 209 -8.39 -2.31 -1.31
C LEU A 209 -7.07 -1.90 -1.98
N SER A 210 -6.85 -0.62 -2.28
CA SER A 210 -5.61 -0.14 -2.89
C SER A 210 -4.40 -0.42 -2.02
N GLY A 211 -4.54 -0.30 -0.71
CA GLY A 211 -3.47 -0.63 0.24
C GLY A 211 -3.10 -2.11 0.26
N THR A 212 -4.09 -3.00 0.12
CA THR A 212 -3.91 -4.44 0.33
C THR A 212 -3.72 -5.23 -0.97
N GLN A 213 -4.28 -4.77 -2.09
CA GLN A 213 -4.23 -5.50 -3.35
C GLN A 213 -2.82 -5.62 -3.92
N LEU A 214 -1.98 -4.60 -3.75
CA LEU A 214 -0.58 -4.64 -4.20
C LEU A 214 0.28 -5.61 -3.38
N LEU A 215 -0.09 -5.88 -2.12
CA LEU A 215 0.54 -6.91 -1.29
C LEU A 215 0.15 -8.34 -1.71
N PHE A 216 -0.99 -8.47 -2.40
CA PHE A 216 -1.58 -9.74 -2.82
C PHE A 216 -2.08 -9.64 -4.27
N PRO A 217 -1.18 -9.48 -5.26
CA PRO A 217 -1.53 -9.19 -6.65
C PRO A 217 -2.35 -10.31 -7.32
N GLN A 218 -2.35 -11.52 -6.75
CA GLN A 218 -3.20 -12.63 -7.19
C GLN A 218 -4.71 -12.37 -6.95
N CYS A 219 -5.08 -11.42 -6.09
CA CYS A 219 -6.45 -11.12 -5.72
C CYS A 219 -7.10 -10.13 -6.70
N THR A 220 -7.34 -10.56 -7.94
CA THR A 220 -7.79 -9.71 -9.05
C THR A 220 -9.31 -9.56 -9.17
N GLN A 221 -10.09 -10.40 -8.48
CA GLN A 221 -11.56 -10.46 -8.59
C GLN A 221 -12.27 -9.75 -7.43
N ILE A 222 -11.60 -8.78 -6.80
CA ILE A 222 -12.13 -8.03 -5.67
C ILE A 222 -12.34 -6.59 -6.12
N PHE A 223 -13.56 -6.09 -5.92
CA PHE A 223 -13.96 -4.76 -6.36
C PHE A 223 -14.74 -4.06 -5.25
N CYS A 224 -14.72 -2.73 -5.26
CA CYS A 224 -15.60 -1.90 -4.45
C CYS A 224 -16.69 -1.33 -5.33
N THR A 225 -17.95 -1.55 -4.96
CA THR A 225 -19.09 -1.00 -5.69
C THR A 225 -19.76 0.10 -4.87
N TYR A 226 -20.32 1.10 -5.56
CA TYR A 226 -21.04 2.19 -4.90
C TYR A 226 -22.30 1.70 -4.16
N ASN A 227 -22.87 0.58 -4.63
CA ASN A 227 -24.05 -0.06 -4.08
C ASN A 227 -23.70 -1.34 -3.32
N GLU A 228 -22.60 -1.38 -2.57
CA GLU A 228 -22.38 -2.45 -1.58
C GLU A 228 -23.50 -2.33 -0.52
N GLN A 229 -24.67 -2.87 -0.85
CA GLN A 229 -25.79 -2.97 0.05
C GLN A 229 -25.35 -3.80 1.24
N ARG A 230 -25.57 -3.23 2.43
CA ARG A 230 -25.57 -3.91 3.73
C ARG A 230 -26.25 -5.28 3.55
N ARG A 231 -25.46 -6.35 3.47
CA ARG A 231 -25.94 -7.71 3.60
C ARG A 231 -25.63 -8.18 5.00
#